data_AF-A0A7K4I5Z2-F1
#
_entry.id   AF-A0A7K4I5Z2-F1
#
_cell.length_a   1.000
_cell.length_b   1.000
_cell.length_c   1.000
_cell.angle_alpha   90.00
_cell.angle_beta   90.00
_cell.angle_gamma   90.00
#
_symmetry.space_group_name_H-M   'P 1'
#
loop_
_entity.id
_entity.type
_entity.pdbx_description
1 polymer ?
#
loop_
_entity_poly.entity_id
_entity_poly.type
_entity_poly.pdbx_seq_one_letter_code
_entity_poly.pdbx_strand_id
1 'polypeptide(L)' 'MLYEVIETDFIQHKIHFLTAEKPTSVKEIASVIRIKPASALHYIVNMRRKNMIALDHVKRTTPFIQSLGD' A
#
# COMPACT_ATOMS: atom_id res chain seq x y z
N MET A 1 8.75 16.75 11.43
CA MET A 1 7.76 17.45 10.60
C MET A 1 8.02 17.30 9.10
N LEU A 2 9.01 17.95 8.46
CA LEU A 2 9.21 17.80 7.00
C LEU A 2 9.68 16.40 6.58
N TYR A 3 10.69 15.86 7.26
CA TYR A 3 11.25 14.54 6.93
C TYR A 3 10.21 13.41 7.04
N GLU A 4 9.36 13.45 8.05
CA GLU A 4 8.28 12.45 8.24
C GLU A 4 7.23 12.52 7.13
N VAL A 5 6.91 13.72 6.65
CA VAL A 5 6.00 13.92 5.51
C VAL A 5 6.62 13.36 4.24
N ILE A 6 7.89 13.69 3.98
CA ILE A 6 8.62 13.16 2.81
C ILE A 6 8.71 11.64 2.86
N GLU A 7 9.02 11.05 4.03
CA GLU A 7 9.09 9.60 4.20
C GLU A 7 7.72 8.94 3.97
N THR A 8 6.65 9.54 4.51
CA THR A 8 5.28 9.08 4.33
C THR A 8 4.89 9.06 2.86
N ASP A 9 5.11 10.16 2.14
CA ASP A 9 4.78 10.27 0.72
C ASP A 9 5.63 9.32 -0.12
N PHE A 10 6.91 9.15 0.22
CA PHE A 10 7.79 8.22 -0.46
C PHE A 10 7.33 6.76 -0.30
N ILE A 11 6.90 6.36 0.91
CA ILE A 11 6.37 5.02 1.14
C ILE A 11 5.03 4.83 0.40
N GLN A 12 4.14 5.82 0.41
CA GLN A 12 2.86 5.75 -0.30
C GLN A 12 3.07 5.58 -1.82
N HIS A 13 4.00 6.33 -2.42
CA HIS A 13 4.33 6.16 -3.85
C HIS A 13 4.92 4.79 -4.17
N LYS A 14 5.78 4.23 -3.30
CA LYS A 14 6.29 2.87 -3.47
C LYS A 14 5.18 1.83 -3.44
N ILE A 15 4.23 1.96 -2.52
CA ILE A 15 3.06 1.07 -2.44
C ILE A 15 2.24 1.20 -3.72
N HIS A 16 1.92 2.42 -4.14
CA HIS A 16 1.13 2.68 -5.35
C HIS A 16 1.77 2.00 -6.56
N PHE A 17 3.06 2.27 -6.81
CA PHE A 17 3.82 1.67 -7.91
C PHE A 17 3.82 0.14 -7.87
N LEU A 18 4.10 -0.46 -6.71
CA LEU A 18 4.10 -1.92 -6.53
C LEU A 18 2.74 -2.55 -6.83
N THR A 19 1.66 -1.87 -6.44
CA THR A 19 0.28 -2.35 -6.64
C THR A 19 -0.29 -1.98 -8.01
N ALA A 20 0.43 -1.21 -8.83
CA ALA A 20 0.01 -0.84 -10.18
C ALA A 20 0.25 -1.96 -11.18
N GLU A 21 1.38 -2.66 -11.06
CA GLU A 21 1.72 -3.78 -11.95
C GLU A 21 0.79 -4.98 -11.75
N LYS A 22 0.42 -5.27 -10.50
CA LYS A 22 -0.48 -6.37 -10.14
C LYS A 22 -1.08 -6.21 -8.74
N PRO A 23 -2.23 -6.85 -8.47
CA PRO A 23 -2.76 -6.92 -7.12
C PRO A 23 -1.75 -7.60 -6.19
N THR A 24 -1.40 -6.94 -5.09
CA THR A 24 -0.34 -7.39 -4.18
C THR A 24 -0.85 -7.44 -2.74
N SER A 25 -0.47 -8.47 -1.99
CA SER A 25 -0.92 -8.62 -0.60
C SER A 25 -0.19 -7.67 0.37
N VAL A 26 -0.83 -7.35 1.50
CA VAL A 26 -0.23 -6.52 2.57
C VAL A 26 1.13 -7.08 3.04
N LYS A 27 1.26 -8.42 3.10
CA LYS A 27 2.50 -9.08 3.53
C LYS A 27 3.62 -8.92 2.51
N GLU A 28 3.31 -9.06 1.22
CA GLU A 28 4.28 -8.85 0.15
C GLU A 28 4.73 -7.37 0.09
N ILE A 29 3.78 -6.43 0.19
CA ILE A 29 4.07 -4.99 0.26
C ILE A 29 5.03 -4.70 1.43
N ALA A 30 4.71 -5.19 2.63
CA ALA A 30 5.54 -5.02 3.81
C ALA A 30 6.95 -5.61 3.64
N SER A 31 7.05 -6.78 3.01
CA SER A 31 8.33 -7.45 2.73
C SER A 31 9.20 -6.66 1.74
N VAL A 32 8.62 -6.20 0.63
CA VAL A 32 9.34 -5.44 -0.41
C VAL A 32 9.82 -4.10 0.13
N ILE A 33 8.98 -3.40 0.88
CA ILE A 33 9.28 -2.08 1.44
C ILE A 33 10.11 -2.18 2.75
N ARG A 34 10.29 -3.40 3.29
CA ARG A 34 11.01 -3.69 4.53
C ARG A 34 10.43 -2.98 5.76
N ILE A 35 9.11 -2.97 5.88
CA ILE A 35 8.37 -2.41 7.02
C ILE A 35 7.52 -3.48 7.70
N LYS A 36 7.02 -3.18 8.90
CA LYS A 36 6.10 -4.09 9.61
C LYS A 36 4.77 -4.19 8.84
N PRO A 37 4.11 -5.37 8.79
CA PRO A 37 2.80 -5.52 8.15
C PRO A 37 1.74 -4.55 8.69
N ALA A 38 1.76 -4.24 9.99
CA ALA A 38 0.87 -3.25 10.59
C ALA A 38 1.10 -1.83 10.04
N SER A 39 2.37 -1.45 9.79
CA SER A 39 2.72 -0.17 9.18
C SER A 39 2.27 -0.11 7.72
N ALA A 40 2.48 -1.18 6.95
CA ALA A 40 1.99 -1.28 5.57
C ALA A 40 0.46 -1.15 5.52
N LEU A 41 -0.25 -1.85 6.42
CA LEU A 41 -1.71 -1.74 6.53
C LEU A 41 -2.16 -0.32 6.86
N HIS A 42 -1.45 0.39 7.75
CA HIS A 42 -1.74 1.79 8.06
C HIS A 42 -1.66 2.68 6.81
N TYR A 43 -0.57 2.57 6.04
CA TYR A 43 -0.43 3.31 4.77
C TYR A 43 -1.55 2.96 3.79
N ILE A 44 -1.85 1.68 3.60
CA ILE A 44 -2.91 1.19 2.71
C ILE A 44 -4.28 1.77 3.11
N VAL A 45 -4.64 1.73 4.39
CA VAL A 45 -5.91 2.31 4.85
C VAL A 45 -5.99 3.81 4.57
N ASN A 46 -4.90 4.56 4.80
CA ASN A 46 -4.86 5.99 4.52
C ASN A 46 -4.94 6.29 3.02
N MET A 47 -4.21 5.54 2.19
CA MET A 47 -4.27 5.66 0.73
C MET A 47 -5.66 5.32 0.18
N ARG A 48 -6.33 4.30 0.74
CA ARG A 48 -7.71 3.94 0.36
C ARG A 48 -8.69 5.08 0.66
N ARG A 49 -8.56 5.76 1.81
CA ARG A 49 -9.37 6.95 2.15
C ARG A 49 -9.18 8.10 1.17
N LYS A 50 -8.02 8.15 0.49
CA LYS A 50 -7.68 9.13 -0.55
C LYS A 50 -7.98 8.64 -1.96
N ASN A 51 -8.67 7.51 -2.15
CA ASN A 51 -8.95 6.89 -3.45
C ASN A 51 -7.70 6.59 -4.30
N MET A 52 -6.54 6.36 -3.68
CA MET A 52 -5.31 6.02 -4.41
C MET A 52 -5.19 4.52 -4.72
N ILE A 53 -5.90 3.68 -3.95
CA ILE A 53 -5.83 2.22 -4.04
C ILE A 53 -7.20 1.62 -3.72
N ALA A 54 -7.42 0.39 -4.19
CA ALA A 54 -8.62 -0.40 -3.92
C ALA A 54 -8.27 -1.79 -3.36
N LEU A 55 -9.26 -2.39 -2.71
CA LEU A 55 -9.27 -3.83 -2.47
C LEU A 55 -9.68 -4.50 -3.78
N ASP A 56 -8.79 -5.30 -4.35
CA ASP A 56 -9.03 -6.00 -5.61
C ASP A 56 -9.82 -7.30 -5.35
N HIS A 57 -9.23 -8.21 -4.58
CA HIS A 57 -9.88 -9.45 -4.16
C HIS A 57 -9.36 -9.93 -2.81
N VAL A 58 -10.02 -10.95 -2.26
CA VAL A 58 -9.59 -11.66 -1.06
C VAL A 58 -9.36 -13.12 -1.40
N LYS A 59 -8.14 -13.62 -1.16
CA LYS A 59 -7.81 -15.04 -1.29
C LYS A 59 -7.75 -15.66 0.11
N ARG A 60 -8.72 -16.54 0.42
CA ARG A 60 -8.98 -17.05 1.78
C ARG A 60 -9.25 -15.90 2.75
N THR A 61 -8.24 -15.48 3.50
CA THR A 61 -8.29 -14.38 4.47
C THR A 61 -7.27 -13.28 4.14
N THR A 62 -6.58 -13.38 2.99
CA THR A 62 -5.54 -12.44 2.57
C THR A 62 -6.11 -11.44 1.57
N PRO A 63 -6.17 -10.14 1.92
CA PRO A 63 -6.58 -9.10 0.98
C PRO A 63 -5.44 -8.78 0.00
N PHE A 64 -5.80 -8.61 -1.27
CA PHE A 64 -4.94 -8.16 -2.35
C PHE A 64 -5.34 -6.74 -2.75
N ILE A 65 -4.35 -5.89 -2.91
CA ILE A 65 -4.49 -4.44 -3.09
C ILE A 65 -4.03 -4.08 -4.48
N GLN A 66 -4.82 -3.26 -5.19
CA GLN A 66 -4.52 -2.75 -6.52
C GLN A 66 -4.48 -1.22 -6.48
N SER A 67 -3.54 -0.60 -7.18
CA SER A 67 -3.55 0.85 -7.32
C SER A 67 -4.72 1.30 -8.17
N LEU A 68 -5.32 2.42 -7.80
CA LEU A 68 -6.21 3.14 -8.69
C LEU A 68 -5.33 4.06 -9.54
N GLY A 69 -5.50 3.98 -10.86
CA GLY A 69 -4.89 4.93 -11.78
C GLY A 69 -5.61 6.28 -11.71
N ASP A 70 -4.96 7.31 -12.24
CA ASP A 70 -5.68 8.41 -12.86
C ASP A 70 -6.34 7.93 -14.17
#